data_AF-A0A527ZII0-F1
#
_entry.id   AF-A0A527ZII0-F1
#
_cell.length_a   1.000
_cell.length_b   1.000
_cell.length_c   1.000
_cell.angle_alpha   90.00
_cell.angle_beta   90.00
_cell.angle_gamma   90.00
#
_symmetry.space_group_name_H-M   'P 1'
#
loop_
_entity.id
_entity.type
_entity.pdbx_description
1 polymer ?
#
loop_
_entity_poly.entity_id
_entity_poly.type
_entity_poly.pdbx_seq_one_letter_code
_entity_poly.pdbx_strand_id
1 'polypeptide(L)'
;AEVSRKSGLRDAWPVMTEPYTQWVIEEQFPAGRPDWERSGALFVGNVAPYEHMKLRLLNGAHSAIAAIGRVAGLEGVDQAIGHPAIRTFIEGYWTEAGATVSRELNPRAYTRKLLERFANPALGHRTEQIATDASQKVPQRILTPLRELRAKGLPNAHLVFAVAAWIRSCAGYDDSGKAFSLNDPTLTTWRGMPD
;
A
#
# COMPACT_ATOMS: atom_id res chain seq x y z
N ALA A 1 -19.63 -7.10 15.83
CA ALA A 1 -20.28 -8.43 15.91
C ALA A 1 -19.26 -9.55 16.10
N GLU A 2 -18.29 -9.72 15.20
CA GLU A 2 -17.29 -10.80 15.30
C GLU A 2 -16.43 -10.73 16.58
N VAL A 3 -15.89 -9.55 16.89
CA VAL A 3 -15.07 -9.34 18.11
C VAL A 3 -15.84 -9.73 19.35
N SER A 4 -17.06 -9.20 19.51
CA SER A 4 -17.90 -9.52 20.67
C SER A 4 -18.23 -11.01 20.79
N ARG A 5 -18.43 -11.70 19.66
CA ARG A 5 -18.65 -13.15 19.66
C ARG A 5 -17.40 -13.92 20.12
N LYS A 6 -16.20 -13.47 19.74
CA LYS A 6 -14.93 -14.15 20.09
C LYS A 6 -14.43 -13.79 21.49
N SER A 7 -14.60 -12.56 21.95
CA SER A 7 -14.11 -12.09 23.24
C SER A 7 -15.14 -12.19 24.38
N GLY A 8 -16.42 -12.33 24.06
CA GLY A 8 -17.51 -12.23 25.04
C GLY A 8 -17.79 -10.81 25.53
N LEU A 9 -17.11 -9.79 24.99
CA LEU A 9 -17.22 -8.41 25.43
C LEU A 9 -17.95 -7.55 24.40
N ARG A 10 -18.83 -6.66 24.88
CA ARG A 10 -19.41 -5.60 24.04
C ARG A 10 -18.42 -4.43 23.98
N ASP A 11 -17.68 -4.37 22.89
CA ASP A 11 -16.86 -3.22 22.54
C ASP A 11 -17.59 -2.40 21.45
N ALA A 12 -17.79 -1.10 21.71
CA ALA A 12 -18.44 -0.20 20.76
C ALA A 12 -17.51 0.20 19.61
N TRP A 13 -16.19 0.10 19.81
CA TRP A 13 -15.20 0.52 18.80
C TRP A 13 -13.95 -0.38 18.82
N PRO A 14 -14.10 -1.67 18.49
CA PRO A 14 -12.97 -2.57 18.45
C PRO A 14 -12.05 -2.24 17.28
N VAL A 15 -10.74 -2.32 17.50
CA VAL A 15 -9.73 -2.21 16.46
C VAL A 15 -9.28 -3.61 16.05
N MET A 16 -9.54 -3.95 14.79
CA MET A 16 -9.05 -5.18 14.18
C MET A 16 -7.74 -4.91 13.45
N THR A 17 -6.74 -5.75 13.69
CA THR A 17 -5.44 -5.67 13.03
C THR A 17 -4.99 -7.04 12.56
N GLU A 18 -3.99 -7.05 11.67
CA GLU A 18 -3.21 -8.26 11.45
C GLU A 18 -2.29 -8.54 12.66
N PRO A 19 -1.83 -9.79 12.82
CA PRO A 19 -0.83 -10.13 13.84
C PRO A 19 0.53 -9.47 13.60
N TYR A 20 0.86 -9.15 12.35
CA TYR A 20 2.14 -8.54 12.02
C TYR A 20 2.22 -7.09 12.52
N THR A 21 3.25 -6.80 13.29
CA THR A 21 3.59 -5.44 13.72
C THR A 21 5.07 -5.17 13.47
N GLN A 22 5.40 -3.93 13.09
CA GLN A 22 6.78 -3.46 12.99
C GLN A 22 6.82 -1.99 13.33
N TRP A 23 7.80 -1.60 14.15
CA TRP A 23 8.08 -0.21 14.46
C TRP A 23 9.58 0.01 14.41
N VAL A 24 10.02 0.86 13.48
CA VAL A 24 11.44 1.24 13.32
C VAL A 24 11.55 2.72 13.66
N ILE A 25 12.49 3.07 14.52
CA ILE A 25 12.58 4.40 15.13
C ILE A 25 14.04 4.88 15.05
N GLU A 26 14.24 6.13 14.66
CA GLU A 26 15.53 6.81 14.85
C GLU A 26 15.71 7.21 16.31
N GLU A 27 16.86 6.87 16.89
CA GLU A 27 17.13 7.08 18.31
C GLU A 27 17.50 8.55 18.63
N GLN A 28 16.52 9.44 18.54
CA GLN A 28 16.67 10.88 18.79
C GLN A 28 15.67 11.38 19.85
N PHE A 29 15.98 11.15 21.12
CA PHE A 29 15.08 11.46 22.24
C PHE A 29 15.77 12.36 23.29
N PRO A 30 15.58 13.70 23.21
CA PRO A 30 16.29 14.64 24.08
C PRO A 30 15.88 14.55 25.56
N ALA A 31 14.72 13.97 25.87
CA ALA A 31 14.20 13.80 27.23
C ALA A 31 14.10 12.32 27.64
N GLY A 32 14.82 11.43 26.95
CA GLY A 32 14.68 9.99 27.10
C GLY A 32 13.41 9.43 26.45
N ARG A 33 13.26 8.11 26.53
CA ARG A 33 12.17 7.33 25.92
C ARG A 33 11.89 6.07 26.74
N PRO A 34 10.70 5.46 26.61
CA PRO A 34 10.47 4.10 27.10
C PRO A 34 11.37 3.07 26.40
N ASP A 35 11.57 1.92 27.05
CA ASP A 35 12.29 0.75 26.53
C ASP A 35 11.45 -0.02 25.49
N TRP A 36 10.97 0.65 24.42
CA TRP A 36 10.12 0.03 23.40
C TRP A 36 10.76 -1.15 22.67
N GLU A 37 12.09 -1.25 22.66
CA GLU A 37 12.84 -2.39 22.16
C GLU A 37 12.49 -3.69 22.89
N ARG A 38 12.11 -3.63 24.17
CA ARG A 38 11.65 -4.79 24.95
C ARG A 38 10.31 -5.33 24.45
N SER A 39 9.56 -4.51 23.72
CA SER A 39 8.31 -4.86 23.05
C SER A 39 8.48 -5.05 21.53
N GLY A 40 9.73 -5.12 21.04
CA GLY A 40 10.04 -5.42 19.64
C GLY A 40 10.21 -4.22 18.71
N ALA A 41 10.22 -2.98 19.22
CA ALA A 41 10.63 -1.83 18.41
C ALA A 41 12.11 -1.93 18.03
N LEU A 42 12.45 -1.52 16.81
CA LEU A 42 13.82 -1.51 16.31
C LEU A 42 14.35 -0.07 16.30
N PHE A 43 15.39 0.20 17.10
CA PHE A 43 16.12 1.47 17.02
C PHE A 43 17.25 1.38 16.00
N VAL A 44 17.35 2.40 15.16
CA VAL A 44 18.34 2.49 14.09
C VAL A 44 18.94 3.89 14.03
N GLY A 45 20.13 4.01 13.46
CA GLY A 45 20.74 5.32 13.20
C GLY A 45 20.10 6.08 12.04
N ASN A 46 19.39 5.39 11.14
CA ASN A 46 18.70 5.98 9.99
C ASN A 46 17.48 5.14 9.59
N VAL A 47 16.27 5.71 9.65
CA VAL A 47 15.00 5.02 9.31
C VAL A 47 14.69 5.05 7.82
N ALA A 48 15.28 5.97 7.05
CA ALA A 48 14.91 6.21 5.66
C ALA A 48 14.94 4.95 4.77
N PRO A 49 15.91 4.01 4.88
CA PRO A 49 15.87 2.77 4.11
C PRO A 49 14.64 1.89 4.40
N TYR A 50 14.22 1.81 5.67
CA TYR A 50 13.06 1.04 6.10
C TYR A 50 11.76 1.71 5.64
N GLU A 51 11.68 3.03 5.78
CA GLU A 51 10.56 3.81 5.28
C GLU A 51 10.41 3.66 3.77
N HIS A 52 11.48 3.81 3.00
CA HIS A 52 11.47 3.61 1.54
C HIS A 52 10.99 2.20 1.17
N MET A 53 11.50 1.16 1.84
CA MET A 53 11.07 -0.22 1.59
C MET A 53 9.57 -0.39 1.83
N LYS A 54 9.05 0.12 2.95
CA LYS A 54 7.62 0.05 3.28
C LYS A 54 6.78 0.89 2.33
N LEU A 55 7.16 2.14 2.09
CA LEU A 55 6.41 3.08 1.24
C LEU A 55 6.28 2.58 -0.20
N ARG A 56 7.34 1.97 -0.74
CA ARG A 56 7.37 1.57 -2.16
C ARG A 56 6.82 0.16 -2.34
N LEU A 57 7.18 -0.79 -1.48
CA LEU A 57 6.78 -2.20 -1.67
C LEU A 57 5.42 -2.54 -1.06
N LEU A 58 5.11 -2.05 0.15
CA LEU A 58 3.81 -2.31 0.77
C LEU A 58 2.78 -1.28 0.32
N ASN A 59 3.05 0.00 0.58
CA ASN A 59 2.11 1.07 0.33
C ASN A 59 1.86 1.30 -1.17
N GLY A 60 2.91 1.22 -2.00
CA GLY A 60 2.83 1.30 -3.45
C GLY A 60 2.01 0.17 -4.06
N ALA A 61 2.28 -1.08 -3.67
CA ALA A 61 1.48 -2.22 -4.11
C ALA A 61 0.03 -2.13 -3.65
N HIS A 62 -0.26 -1.71 -2.41
CA HIS A 62 -1.63 -1.45 -1.95
C HIS A 62 -2.35 -0.41 -2.83
N SER A 63 -1.68 0.70 -3.19
CA SER A 63 -2.27 1.70 -4.07
C SER A 63 -2.56 1.16 -5.48
N ALA A 64 -1.66 0.34 -6.03
CA ALA A 64 -1.87 -0.31 -7.32
C ALA A 64 -3.02 -1.34 -7.27
N ILE A 65 -3.05 -2.20 -6.25
CA ILE A 65 -4.12 -3.17 -6.01
C ILE A 65 -5.47 -2.46 -5.86
N ALA A 66 -5.52 -1.36 -5.10
CA ALA A 66 -6.75 -0.63 -4.90
C ALA A 66 -7.28 -0.02 -6.21
N ALA A 67 -6.39 0.58 -7.02
CA ALA A 67 -6.80 1.13 -8.32
C ALA A 67 -7.31 0.05 -9.27
N ILE A 68 -6.57 -1.06 -9.42
CA ILE A 68 -6.94 -2.18 -10.29
C ILE A 68 -8.20 -2.86 -9.78
N GLY A 69 -8.27 -3.17 -8.49
CA GLY A 69 -9.40 -3.85 -7.86
C GLY A 69 -10.69 -3.06 -8.02
N ARG A 70 -10.67 -1.73 -7.84
CA ARG A 70 -11.85 -0.88 -8.07
C ARG A 70 -12.34 -0.94 -9.51
N VAL A 71 -11.44 -0.89 -10.47
CA VAL A 71 -11.79 -0.95 -11.90
C VAL A 71 -12.27 -2.36 -12.30
N ALA A 72 -11.73 -3.40 -11.68
CA ALA A 72 -12.12 -4.79 -11.90
C ALA A 72 -13.34 -5.25 -11.07
N GLY A 73 -13.94 -4.39 -10.24
CA GLY A 73 -15.07 -4.75 -9.38
C GLY A 73 -14.71 -5.67 -8.19
N LEU A 74 -13.44 -5.70 -7.78
CA LEU A 74 -12.94 -6.48 -6.65
C LEU A 74 -12.91 -5.63 -5.37
N GLU A 75 -13.64 -6.07 -4.35
CA GLU A 75 -13.89 -5.29 -3.14
C GLU A 75 -12.72 -5.34 -2.14
N GLY A 76 -12.06 -6.50 -2.05
CA GLY A 76 -10.99 -6.76 -1.08
C GLY A 76 -9.60 -6.86 -1.69
N VAL A 77 -8.57 -6.48 -0.93
CA VAL A 77 -7.17 -6.74 -1.29
C VAL A 77 -6.89 -8.23 -1.46
N ASP A 78 -7.49 -9.07 -0.60
CA ASP A 78 -7.39 -10.53 -0.64
C ASP A 78 -7.98 -11.10 -1.93
N GLN A 79 -9.14 -10.59 -2.36
CA GLN A 79 -9.77 -10.96 -3.63
C GLN A 79 -8.90 -10.55 -4.82
N ALA A 80 -8.39 -9.32 -4.81
CA ALA A 80 -7.55 -8.79 -5.87
C ALA A 80 -6.22 -9.56 -5.99
N ILE A 81 -5.51 -9.80 -4.88
CA ILE A 81 -4.25 -10.56 -4.93
C ILE A 81 -4.47 -12.05 -5.22
N GLY A 82 -5.66 -12.58 -4.96
CA GLY A 82 -6.07 -13.93 -5.35
C GLY A 82 -6.27 -14.09 -6.87
N HIS A 83 -6.52 -12.99 -7.60
CA HIS A 83 -6.70 -13.04 -9.05
C HIS A 83 -5.35 -13.25 -9.77
N PRO A 84 -5.17 -14.29 -10.61
CA PRO A 84 -3.87 -14.64 -11.18
C PRO A 84 -3.18 -13.50 -11.95
N ALA A 85 -3.92 -12.76 -12.77
CA ALA A 85 -3.34 -11.65 -13.54
C ALA A 85 -2.87 -10.49 -12.64
N ILE A 86 -3.61 -10.19 -11.57
CA ILE A 86 -3.24 -9.12 -10.62
C ILE A 86 -2.04 -9.57 -9.80
N ARG A 87 -2.00 -10.84 -9.38
CA ARG A 87 -0.85 -11.41 -8.69
C ARG A 87 0.42 -11.31 -9.53
N THR A 88 0.38 -11.75 -10.79
CA THR A 88 1.52 -11.64 -11.71
C THR A 88 1.97 -10.18 -11.86
N PHE A 89 1.01 -9.27 -12.03
CA PHE A 89 1.30 -7.84 -12.09
C PHE A 89 2.01 -7.32 -10.82
N ILE A 90 1.53 -7.70 -9.62
CA ILE A 90 2.11 -7.25 -8.35
C ILE A 90 3.52 -7.84 -8.12
N GLU A 91 3.76 -9.08 -8.52
CA GLU A 91 5.10 -9.68 -8.48
C GLU A 91 6.08 -8.94 -9.40
N GLY A 92 5.63 -8.52 -10.59
CA GLY A 92 6.40 -7.65 -11.49
C GLY A 92 6.61 -6.24 -10.94
N TYR A 93 5.57 -5.64 -10.36
CA TYR A 93 5.65 -4.34 -9.67
C TYR A 93 6.70 -4.38 -8.55
N TRP A 94 6.69 -5.42 -7.71
CA TRP A 94 7.66 -5.59 -6.64
C TRP A 94 9.09 -5.78 -7.15
N THR A 95 9.26 -6.42 -8.31
CA THR A 95 10.57 -6.57 -8.94
C THR A 95 11.12 -5.21 -9.35
N GLU A 96 10.32 -4.38 -10.02
CA GLU A 96 10.72 -3.04 -10.45
C GLU A 96 10.92 -2.09 -9.26
N ALA A 97 9.93 -1.96 -8.38
CA ALA A 97 10.01 -1.10 -7.20
C ALA A 97 11.14 -1.52 -6.25
N GLY A 98 11.43 -2.83 -6.16
CA GLY A 98 12.51 -3.41 -5.38
C GLY A 98 13.90 -2.94 -5.81
N ALA A 99 14.09 -2.54 -7.08
CA ALA A 99 15.35 -1.98 -7.56
C ALA A 99 15.62 -0.55 -7.05
N THR A 100 14.66 0.05 -6.34
CA THR A 100 14.75 1.42 -5.80
C THR A 100 14.92 1.46 -4.28
N VAL A 101 15.05 0.31 -3.60
CA VAL A 101 15.20 0.23 -2.14
C VAL A 101 16.52 -0.44 -1.76
N SER A 102 16.96 -0.26 -0.50
CA SER A 102 18.21 -0.87 -0.03
C SER A 102 18.13 -2.40 -0.09
N ARG A 103 19.16 -3.02 -0.68
CA ARG A 103 19.29 -4.49 -0.76
C ARG A 103 19.59 -5.13 0.59
N GLU A 104 20.16 -4.37 1.52
CA GLU A 104 20.51 -4.83 2.88
C GLU A 104 19.27 -5.27 3.67
N LEU A 105 18.09 -4.70 3.37
CA LEU A 105 16.83 -5.06 4.01
C LEU A 105 16.12 -6.26 3.37
N ASN A 106 16.75 -6.90 2.38
CA ASN A 106 16.23 -8.07 1.66
C ASN A 106 14.78 -7.87 1.14
N PRO A 107 14.58 -6.97 0.15
CA PRO A 107 13.25 -6.64 -0.36
C PRO A 107 12.47 -7.85 -0.87
N ARG A 108 13.15 -8.88 -1.41
CA ARG A 108 12.51 -10.13 -1.86
C ARG A 108 11.94 -10.96 -0.72
N ALA A 109 12.62 -10.99 0.44
CA ALA A 109 12.05 -11.64 1.62
C ALA A 109 10.87 -10.83 2.16
N TYR A 110 10.95 -9.50 2.12
CA TYR A 110 9.87 -8.63 2.55
C TYR A 110 8.61 -8.82 1.70
N THR A 111 8.71 -8.84 0.37
CA THR A 111 7.54 -8.99 -0.53
C THR A 111 6.88 -10.36 -0.44
N ARG A 112 7.63 -11.43 -0.15
CA ARG A 112 7.02 -12.74 0.17
C ARG A 112 6.09 -12.67 1.38
N LYS A 113 6.52 -11.99 2.45
CA LYS A 113 5.67 -11.75 3.63
C LYS A 113 4.49 -10.84 3.30
N LEU A 114 4.68 -9.84 2.43
CA LEU A 114 3.57 -8.99 1.98
C LEU A 114 2.51 -9.78 1.24
N LEU A 115 2.90 -10.74 0.40
CA LEU A 115 1.96 -11.58 -0.32
C LEU A 115 1.07 -12.37 0.64
N GLU A 116 1.67 -13.01 1.65
CA GLU A 116 0.92 -13.73 2.70
C GLU A 116 -0.06 -12.81 3.44
N ARG A 117 0.37 -11.57 3.74
CA ARG A 117 -0.45 -10.58 4.45
C ARG A 117 -1.59 -10.03 3.59
N PHE A 118 -1.33 -9.75 2.31
CA PHE A 118 -2.35 -9.28 1.36
C PHE A 118 -3.40 -10.37 1.10
N ALA A 119 -3.00 -11.64 1.12
CA ALA A 119 -3.89 -12.78 0.94
C ALA A 119 -4.74 -13.12 2.17
N ASN A 120 -4.63 -12.38 3.29
CA ASN A 120 -5.38 -12.66 4.51
C ASN A 120 -6.83 -12.13 4.42
N PRO A 121 -7.85 -13.00 4.26
CA PRO A 121 -9.24 -12.56 4.13
C PRO A 121 -9.83 -12.00 5.43
N ALA A 122 -9.22 -12.33 6.59
CA ALA A 122 -9.76 -11.93 7.89
C ALA A 122 -9.66 -10.42 8.17
N LEU A 123 -8.86 -9.70 7.37
CA LEU A 123 -8.67 -8.24 7.52
C LEU A 123 -9.76 -7.42 6.84
N GLY A 124 -10.41 -7.95 5.80
CA GLY A 124 -11.43 -7.23 5.04
C GLY A 124 -10.94 -5.87 4.52
N HIS A 125 -9.66 -5.77 4.13
CA HIS A 125 -9.08 -4.52 3.61
C HIS A 125 -9.75 -4.12 2.30
N ARG A 126 -10.65 -3.14 2.37
CA ARG A 126 -11.42 -2.70 1.19
C ARG A 126 -10.57 -1.87 0.25
N THR A 127 -10.63 -2.18 -1.04
CA THR A 127 -9.96 -1.42 -2.12
C THR A 127 -10.42 0.03 -2.14
N GLU A 128 -11.71 0.29 -1.88
CA GLU A 128 -12.27 1.63 -1.73
C GLU A 128 -11.58 2.45 -0.63
N GLN A 129 -11.43 1.88 0.57
CA GLN A 129 -10.81 2.57 1.71
C GLN A 129 -9.33 2.87 1.46
N ILE A 130 -8.63 1.96 0.78
CA ILE A 130 -7.22 2.17 0.43
C ILE A 130 -7.07 3.28 -0.62
N ALA A 131 -8.01 3.35 -1.56
CA ALA A 131 -8.04 4.32 -2.66
C ALA A 131 -8.40 5.75 -2.23
N THR A 132 -8.90 5.97 -1.01
CA THR A 132 -9.11 7.32 -0.47
C THR A 132 -7.81 8.13 -0.49
N ASP A 133 -7.86 9.43 -0.78
CA ASP A 133 -6.68 10.32 -0.82
C ASP A 133 -5.54 9.82 -1.74
N ALA A 134 -5.89 9.14 -2.83
CA ALA A 134 -4.91 8.58 -3.77
C ALA A 134 -3.95 9.66 -4.31
N SER A 135 -4.42 10.89 -4.54
CA SER A 135 -3.60 12.03 -4.98
C SER A 135 -2.44 12.35 -4.03
N GLN A 136 -2.64 12.15 -2.73
CA GLN A 136 -1.60 12.38 -1.71
C GLN A 136 -0.66 11.17 -1.57
N LYS A 137 -1.14 9.98 -1.98
CA LYS A 137 -0.43 8.71 -1.82
C LYS A 137 0.45 8.38 -3.02
N VAL A 138 -0.06 8.55 -4.23
CA VAL A 138 0.59 8.12 -5.48
C VAL A 138 1.95 8.80 -5.73
N PRO A 139 2.14 10.12 -5.46
CA PRO A 139 3.43 10.76 -5.69
C PRO A 139 4.60 10.07 -5.00
N GLN A 140 4.47 9.86 -3.69
CA GLN A 140 5.52 9.26 -2.85
C GLN A 140 5.60 7.73 -2.96
N ARG A 141 4.49 7.05 -3.26
CA ARG A 141 4.45 5.58 -3.32
C ARG A 141 4.81 5.00 -4.69
N ILE A 142 4.52 5.73 -5.78
CA ILE A 142 4.64 5.22 -7.16
C ILE A 142 5.46 6.17 -8.04
N LEU A 143 5.16 7.47 -8.05
CA LEU A 143 5.85 8.39 -8.98
C LEU A 143 7.32 8.60 -8.62
N THR A 144 7.66 8.69 -7.33
CA THR A 144 9.06 8.77 -6.88
C THR A 144 9.89 7.57 -7.34
N PRO A 145 9.55 6.31 -7.01
CA PRO A 145 10.32 5.17 -7.52
C PRO A 145 10.28 5.06 -9.05
N LEU A 146 9.19 5.45 -9.72
CA LEU A 146 9.14 5.49 -11.19
C LEU A 146 10.17 6.46 -11.77
N ARG A 147 10.29 7.68 -11.23
CA ARG A 147 11.31 8.66 -11.66
C ARG A 147 12.72 8.13 -11.47
N GLU A 148 12.99 7.47 -10.34
CA GLU A 148 14.30 6.86 -10.09
C GLU A 148 14.63 5.74 -11.08
N LEU A 149 13.67 4.87 -11.41
CA LEU A 149 13.87 3.82 -12.41
C LEU A 149 14.17 4.41 -13.78
N ARG A 150 13.40 5.43 -14.20
CA ARG A 150 13.61 6.11 -15.48
C ARG A 150 14.97 6.80 -15.56
N ALA A 151 15.38 7.49 -14.50
CA ALA A 151 16.70 8.14 -14.41
C ALA A 151 17.86 7.13 -14.52
N LYS A 152 17.65 5.90 -14.06
CA LYS A 152 18.63 4.80 -14.13
C LYS A 152 18.51 3.94 -15.40
N GLY A 153 17.57 4.24 -16.30
CA GLY A 153 17.31 3.41 -17.49
C GLY A 153 16.82 1.99 -17.16
N LEU A 154 16.20 1.79 -16.00
CA LEU A 154 15.73 0.47 -15.53
C LEU A 154 14.28 0.19 -15.99
N PRO A 155 13.89 -1.09 -16.10
CA PRO A 155 12.50 -1.48 -16.36
C PRO A 155 11.53 -0.84 -15.37
N ASN A 156 10.40 -0.33 -15.89
CA ASN A 156 9.42 0.42 -15.12
C ASN A 156 7.97 0.27 -15.62
N ALA A 157 7.70 -0.76 -16.43
CA ALA A 157 6.42 -0.95 -17.09
C ALA A 157 5.28 -1.18 -16.09
N HIS A 158 5.55 -1.88 -14.98
CA HIS A 158 4.54 -2.14 -13.95
C HIS A 158 4.24 -0.89 -13.13
N LEU A 159 5.24 -0.06 -12.84
CA LEU A 159 4.99 1.24 -12.19
C LEU A 159 4.22 2.19 -13.12
N VAL A 160 4.53 2.21 -14.42
CA VAL A 160 3.76 2.98 -15.42
C VAL A 160 2.31 2.50 -15.46
N PHE A 161 2.09 1.18 -15.51
CA PHE A 161 0.74 0.63 -15.48
C PHE A 161 0.01 0.95 -14.17
N ALA A 162 0.68 0.94 -13.01
CA ALA A 162 0.07 1.34 -11.75
C ALA A 162 -0.44 2.80 -11.78
N VAL A 163 0.31 3.71 -12.41
CA VAL A 163 -0.13 5.09 -12.64
C VAL A 163 -1.33 5.13 -13.58
N ALA A 164 -1.30 4.38 -14.68
CA ALA A 164 -2.41 4.31 -15.63
C ALA A 164 -3.69 3.75 -14.96
N ALA A 165 -3.58 2.72 -14.13
CA ALA A 165 -4.69 2.15 -13.36
C ALA A 165 -5.27 3.18 -12.38
N TRP A 166 -4.41 3.96 -11.70
CA TRP A 166 -4.88 5.05 -10.85
C TRP A 166 -5.67 6.10 -11.65
N ILE A 167 -5.13 6.57 -12.77
CA ILE A 167 -5.82 7.53 -13.66
C ILE A 167 -7.16 6.96 -14.14
N ARG A 168 -7.20 5.70 -14.58
CA ARG A 168 -8.43 5.01 -15.00
C ARG A 168 -9.46 4.93 -13.86
N SER A 169 -9.01 4.69 -12.64
CA SER A 169 -9.90 4.63 -11.46
C SER A 169 -10.54 5.99 -11.16
N CYS A 170 -9.88 7.12 -11.50
CA CYS A 170 -10.43 8.46 -11.33
C CYS A 170 -11.65 8.73 -12.23
N ALA A 171 -11.97 7.87 -13.20
CA ALA A 171 -13.20 7.98 -13.99
C ALA A 171 -14.47 7.67 -13.16
N GLY A 172 -14.34 7.01 -12.00
CA GLY A 172 -15.46 6.80 -11.08
C GLY A 172 -16.41 5.65 -11.44
N TYR A 173 -16.02 4.76 -12.34
CA TYR A 173 -16.78 3.56 -12.69
C TYR A 173 -15.86 2.38 -13.03
N ASP A 174 -16.33 1.16 -12.76
CA ASP A 174 -15.64 -0.09 -13.06
C ASP A 174 -15.84 -0.54 -14.53
N ASP A 175 -15.20 -1.63 -14.94
CA ASP A 175 -15.26 -2.12 -16.33
C ASP A 175 -16.62 -2.71 -16.72
N SER A 176 -17.52 -2.94 -15.75
CA SER A 176 -18.92 -3.28 -16.02
C SER A 176 -19.82 -2.05 -16.19
N GLY A 177 -19.27 -0.84 -15.99
CA GLY A 177 -20.00 0.42 -16.01
C GLY A 177 -20.67 0.78 -14.68
N LYS A 178 -20.43 0.02 -13.61
CA LYS A 178 -20.96 0.34 -12.28
C LYS A 178 -20.16 1.49 -11.67
N ALA A 179 -20.86 2.55 -11.29
CA ALA A 179 -20.26 3.71 -10.65
C ALA A 179 -19.76 3.40 -9.22
N PHE A 180 -18.73 4.12 -8.79
CA PHE A 180 -18.22 4.11 -7.43
C PHE A 180 -17.80 5.51 -6.97
N SER A 181 -17.82 5.76 -5.66
CA SER A 181 -17.51 7.08 -5.09
C SER A 181 -16.01 7.36 -5.06
N LEU A 182 -15.62 8.54 -5.52
CA LEU A 182 -14.26 9.04 -5.37
C LEU A 182 -14.17 9.87 -4.10
N ASN A 183 -13.26 9.49 -3.19
CA ASN A 183 -12.98 10.24 -1.98
C ASN A 183 -11.53 10.70 -2.02
N ASP A 184 -11.31 11.92 -2.50
CA ASP A 184 -9.99 12.50 -2.61
C ASP A 184 -10.10 14.03 -2.45
N PRO A 185 -9.28 14.66 -1.59
CA PRO A 185 -9.36 16.09 -1.37
C PRO A 185 -9.08 16.89 -2.64
N THR A 186 -8.17 16.42 -3.50
CA THR A 186 -7.80 17.17 -4.72
C THR A 186 -8.87 17.12 -5.80
N LEU A 187 -9.70 16.06 -5.84
CA LEU A 187 -10.80 15.95 -6.80
C LEU A 187 -11.87 17.03 -6.55
N THR A 188 -12.14 17.36 -5.28
CA THR A 188 -13.12 18.42 -4.95
C THR A 188 -12.69 19.81 -5.43
N THR A 189 -11.38 20.02 -5.59
CA THR A 189 -10.79 21.27 -6.08
C THR A 189 -10.40 21.22 -7.56
N TRP A 190 -10.53 20.06 -8.21
CA TRP A 190 -10.10 19.89 -9.60
C TRP A 190 -11.10 20.55 -10.54
N ARG A 191 -10.69 21.67 -11.14
CA ARG A 191 -11.52 22.45 -12.07
C ARG A 191 -11.41 21.99 -13.53
N GLY A 192 -10.87 20.80 -13.78
CA GLY A 192 -10.73 20.25 -15.12
C GLY A 192 -9.77 21.03 -16.00
N MET A 193 -8.47 20.92 -15.74
CA MET A 193 -7.36 20.93 -16.73
C MET A 193 -6.02 20.82 -15.98
N PRO A 194 -5.09 19.94 -16.38
CA PRO A 194 -3.66 20.18 -16.18
C PRO A 194 -3.21 21.21 -17.23
N ASP A 195 -2.42 22.20 -16.80
CA ASP A 195 -1.59 23.02 -17.70
C ASP A 195 -0.54 22.16 -18.43
#